data_AF-R2U2F7-F1
#
_entry.id   AF-R2U2F7-F1
#
_cell.length_a   1.000
_cell.length_b   1.000
_cell.length_c   1.000
_cell.angle_alpha   90.00
_cell.angle_beta   90.00
_cell.angle_gamma   90.00
#
_symmetry.space_group_name_H-M   'P 1'
#
loop_
_entity.id
_entity.type
_entity.pdbx_description
1 polymer ?
#
loop_
_entity_poly.entity_id
_entity_poly.type
_entity_poly.pdbx_seq_one_letter_code
_entity_poly.pdbx_strand_id
1 'polypeptide(L)'
;MADKITVDPGELSDITSKIQSVISELESSYSSLQTITGSEYYVEGMAQGQVALFNVVTVRMEELISHYARLGEYVTYAGETFVELDQSVSSDIKSKEK
;
A
#
# COMPACT_ATOMS: atom_id res chain seq x y z
N MET A 1 -2.88 28.48 -3.99
CA MET A 1 -1.94 28.07 -5.05
C MET A 1 -1.85 26.56 -4.94
N ALA A 2 -2.35 25.82 -5.93
CA ALA A 2 -2.13 24.38 -5.96
C ALA A 2 -0.67 24.18 -6.36
N ASP A 3 0.16 23.68 -5.45
CA ASP A 3 1.52 23.28 -5.79
C ASP A 3 1.41 22.33 -6.99
N LYS A 4 2.12 22.68 -8.07
CA LYS A 4 2.12 21.88 -9.28
C LYS A 4 2.88 20.60 -8.93
N ILE A 5 2.13 19.54 -8.62
CA ILE A 5 2.65 18.20 -8.39
C ILE A 5 3.28 17.76 -9.73
N THR A 6 4.59 17.98 -9.87
CA THR A 6 5.43 17.40 -10.92
C THR A 6 5.86 16.04 -10.41
N VAL A 7 5.03 15.02 -10.61
CA VAL A 7 5.43 13.64 -10.38
C VAL A 7 5.44 12.95 -11.75
N ASP A 8 6.58 12.38 -12.09
CA ASP A 8 6.74 11.65 -13.35
C ASP A 8 5.96 10.32 -13.27
N PRO A 9 5.23 9.89 -14.32
CA PRO A 9 4.54 8.60 -14.33
C PRO A 9 5.46 7.41 -14.01
N GLY A 10 6.76 7.49 -14.37
CA GLY A 10 7.76 6.49 -13.99
C GLY A 10 7.98 6.43 -12.47
N GLU A 11 8.06 7.58 -11.80
CA GLU A 11 8.17 7.66 -10.34
C GLU A 11 6.93 7.09 -9.64
N LEU A 12 5.72 7.28 -10.18
CA LEU A 12 4.48 6.69 -9.64
C LEU A 12 4.46 5.16 -9.78
N SER A 13 4.99 4.62 -10.89
CA SER A 13 5.15 3.18 -11.08
C SER A 13 6.13 2.57 -10.06
N ASP A 14 7.24 3.25 -9.80
CA ASP A 14 8.23 2.83 -8.80
C ASP A 14 7.66 2.87 -7.39
N ILE A 15 6.87 3.90 -7.06
CA ILE A 15 6.17 4.01 -5.77
C ILE A 15 5.15 2.89 -5.61
N THR A 16 4.38 2.59 -6.66
CA THR A 16 3.39 1.50 -6.65
C THR A 16 4.08 0.15 -6.40
N SER A 17 5.20 -0.11 -7.07
CA SER A 17 5.99 -1.33 -6.89
C SER A 17 6.53 -1.45 -5.46
N LYS A 18 7.01 -0.34 -4.86
CA LYS A 18 7.46 -0.31 -3.46
C LYS A 18 6.32 -0.58 -2.49
N ILE A 19 5.14 0.02 -2.72
CA ILE A 19 3.95 -0.22 -1.89
C ILE A 19 3.57 -1.70 -1.92
N GLN A 20 3.58 -2.32 -3.10
CA GLN A 20 3.30 -3.76 -3.24
C GLN A 20 4.31 -4.63 -2.48
N SER A 21 5.61 -4.33 -2.57
CA SER A 21 6.63 -5.06 -1.80
C SER A 21 6.40 -4.95 -0.30
N VAL A 22 6.08 -3.75 0.21
CA VAL A 22 5.77 -3.54 1.64
C VAL A 22 4.54 -4.34 2.06
N ILE A 23 3.49 -4.37 1.24
CA ILE A 23 2.29 -5.18 1.52
C ILE A 23 2.65 -6.66 1.63
N SER A 24 3.42 -7.21 0.68
CA SER A 24 3.83 -8.62 0.71
C SER A 24 4.69 -8.97 1.93
N GLU A 25 5.59 -8.08 2.36
CA GLU A 25 6.37 -8.26 3.59
C GLU A 25 5.49 -8.25 4.84
N LEU A 26 4.49 -7.38 4.89
CA LEU A 26 3.53 -7.31 5.99
C LEU A 26 2.63 -8.55 6.04
N GLU A 27 2.15 -9.05 4.90
CA GLU A 27 1.35 -10.28 4.81
C GLU A 27 2.15 -11.52 5.24
N SER A 28 3.42 -11.60 4.86
CA SER A 28 4.32 -12.68 5.29
C SER A 28 4.54 -12.64 6.81
N SER A 29 4.77 -11.45 7.36
CA SER A 29 4.90 -11.24 8.80
C SER A 29 3.61 -11.59 9.54
N TYR A 30 2.46 -11.22 9.00
CA TYR A 30 1.14 -11.52 9.56
C TYR A 30 0.88 -13.02 9.65
N SER A 31 1.16 -13.75 8.56
CA SER A 31 1.04 -15.21 8.51
C SER A 31 1.94 -15.91 9.53
N SER A 32 3.15 -15.37 9.73
CA SER A 32 4.10 -15.86 10.73
C SER A 32 3.57 -15.64 12.16
N LEU A 33 3.01 -14.45 12.45
CA LEU A 33 2.41 -14.15 13.76
C LEU A 33 1.21 -15.06 14.05
N GLN A 34 0.33 -15.30 13.08
CA GLN A 34 -0.80 -16.22 13.24
C GLN A 34 -0.35 -17.64 13.60
N THR A 35 0.71 -18.12 12.96
CA THR A 35 1.30 -19.44 13.23
C THR A 35 1.85 -19.52 14.66
N ILE A 36 2.52 -18.46 15.13
CA ILE A 36 3.06 -18.37 16.50
C ILE A 36 1.93 -18.38 17.53
N THR A 37 0.87 -17.60 17.32
CA THR A 37 -0.28 -17.55 18.23
C THR A 37 -1.03 -18.88 18.34
N GLY A 38 -1.01 -19.70 17.29
CA GLY A 38 -1.68 -21.01 17.26
C GLY A 38 -0.86 -22.17 17.83
N SER A 39 0.39 -21.93 18.27
CA SER A 39 1.27 -22.99 18.78
C SER A 39 0.89 -23.42 20.21
N GLU A 40 0.95 -24.73 20.50
CA GLU A 40 0.57 -25.33 21.80
C GLU A 40 1.28 -24.66 22.99
N TYR A 41 2.55 -24.27 22.81
CA TYR A 41 3.35 -23.57 23.83
C TYR A 41 2.68 -22.28 24.34
N TYR A 42 1.94 -21.59 23.47
CA TYR A 42 1.26 -20.34 23.77
C TYR A 42 -0.20 -20.54 24.22
N VAL A 43 -0.83 -21.64 23.79
CA VAL A 43 -2.21 -22.01 24.14
C VAL A 43 -2.31 -22.63 25.54
N GLU A 44 -1.30 -23.35 26.02
CA GLU A 44 -1.32 -24.08 27.30
C GLU A 44 -0.96 -23.26 28.55
N GLY A 45 -0.99 -21.92 28.46
CA GLY A 45 -1.21 -21.05 29.63
C GLY A 45 0.01 -20.44 30.31
N MET A 46 1.25 -20.83 29.99
CA MET A 46 2.44 -20.20 30.61
C MET A 46 2.85 -18.85 29.98
N ALA A 47 2.36 -18.53 28.78
CA ALA A 47 2.73 -17.32 28.04
C ALA A 47 1.56 -16.39 27.66
N GLN A 48 0.32 -16.70 28.09
CA GLN A 48 -0.90 -15.98 27.69
C GLN A 48 -0.81 -14.44 27.78
N GLY A 49 -0.14 -13.90 28.81
CA GLY A 49 0.04 -12.45 28.97
C GLY A 49 0.94 -11.79 27.91
N GLN A 50 1.95 -12.50 27.40
CA GLN A 50 2.77 -12.03 26.28
C GLN A 50 2.08 -12.23 24.93
N VAL A 51 1.21 -13.24 24.82
CA VAL A 51 0.43 -13.54 23.59
C VAL A 51 -0.72 -12.55 23.38
N ALA A 52 -1.26 -11.94 24.43
CA ALA A 52 -2.29 -10.91 24.29
C ALA A 52 -1.83 -9.70 23.44
N LEU A 53 -0.53 -9.36 23.50
CA LEU A 53 0.08 -8.35 22.63
C LEU A 53 0.09 -8.80 21.17
N PHE A 54 0.23 -10.10 20.88
CA PHE A 54 0.19 -10.60 19.50
C PHE A 54 -1.16 -10.32 18.85
N ASN A 55 -2.29 -10.54 19.53
CA ASN A 55 -3.61 -10.20 18.97
C ASN A 55 -3.72 -8.71 18.64
N VAL A 56 -3.21 -7.82 19.50
CA VAL A 56 -3.19 -6.38 19.23
C VAL A 56 -2.31 -6.05 18.02
N VAL A 57 -1.11 -6.63 17.94
CA VAL A 57 -0.16 -6.42 16.83
C VAL A 57 -0.74 -6.95 15.52
N THR A 58 -1.39 -8.11 15.53
CA THR A 58 -2.07 -8.73 14.38
C THR A 58 -3.14 -7.79 13.80
N VAL A 59 -4.01 -7.24 14.65
CA VAL A 59 -5.04 -6.25 14.22
C VAL A 59 -4.38 -4.99 13.64
N ARG A 60 -3.32 -4.47 14.28
CA ARG A 60 -2.60 -3.30 13.76
C ARG A 60 -1.90 -3.57 12.42
N MET A 61 -1.45 -4.80 12.18
CA MET A 61 -0.87 -5.20 10.90
C MET A 61 -1.93 -5.29 9.80
N GLU A 62 -3.13 -5.79 10.08
CA GLU A 62 -4.25 -5.73 9.12
C GLU A 62 -4.60 -4.29 8.75
N GLU A 63 -4.70 -3.39 9.74
CA GLU A 63 -4.93 -1.96 9.50
C GLU A 63 -3.82 -1.36 8.62
N LEU A 64 -2.56 -1.70 8.90
CA LEU A 64 -1.42 -1.19 8.14
C LEU A 64 -1.42 -1.70 6.69
N ILE A 65 -1.71 -2.98 6.47
CA ILE A 65 -1.88 -3.57 5.13
C ILE A 65 -2.99 -2.83 4.37
N SER A 66 -4.13 -2.61 5.02
CA SER A 66 -5.26 -1.87 4.42
C SER A 66 -4.89 -0.44 4.04
N HIS A 67 -4.13 0.27 4.89
CA HIS A 67 -3.65 1.62 4.60
C HIS A 67 -2.70 1.66 3.40
N TYR A 68 -1.76 0.71 3.32
CA TYR A 68 -0.85 0.65 2.17
C TYR A 68 -1.57 0.27 0.88
N ALA A 69 -2.55 -0.64 0.94
CA ALA A 69 -3.38 -0.97 -0.23
C ALA A 69 -4.12 0.28 -0.76
N ARG A 70 -4.75 1.03 0.15
CA ARG A 70 -5.44 2.27 -0.19
C ARG A 70 -4.51 3.37 -0.71
N LEU A 71 -3.29 3.45 -0.17
CA LEU A 71 -2.26 4.35 -0.70
C LEU A 71 -1.88 3.97 -2.14
N GLY A 72 -1.74 2.67 -2.42
CA GLY A 72 -1.48 2.17 -3.77
C GLY A 72 -2.57 2.53 -4.77
N GLU A 73 -3.85 2.44 -4.36
CA GLU A 73 -4.98 2.89 -5.17
C GLU A 73 -4.89 4.39 -5.50
N TYR A 74 -4.55 5.24 -4.53
CA TYR A 74 -4.40 6.68 -4.76
C TYR A 74 -3.24 7.02 -5.68
N VAL A 75 -2.11 6.33 -5.54
CA VAL A 75 -0.94 6.52 -6.43
C VAL A 75 -1.28 6.09 -7.85
N THR A 76 -1.99 4.97 -8.02
CA THR A 76 -2.43 4.48 -9.32
C THR A 76 -3.39 5.45 -9.98
N TYR A 77 -4.43 5.90 -9.24
CA TYR A 77 -5.40 6.87 -9.73
C TYR A 77 -4.75 8.20 -10.14
N ALA A 78 -3.80 8.69 -9.35
CA ALA A 78 -3.04 9.89 -9.69
C ALA A 78 -2.24 9.68 -10.99
N GLY A 79 -1.60 8.52 -11.15
CA GLY A 79 -0.86 8.18 -12.36
C GLY A 79 -1.73 8.15 -13.61
N GLU A 80 -2.88 7.47 -13.55
CA GLU A 80 -3.85 7.43 -14.64
C GLU A 80 -4.34 8.84 -15.00
N THR A 81 -4.68 9.65 -13.99
CA THR A 81 -5.14 11.03 -14.20
C THR A 81 -4.08 11.89 -14.89
N PHE A 82 -2.79 11.74 -14.53
CA PHE A 82 -1.70 12.47 -15.18
C PHE A 82 -1.53 12.05 -16.65
N VAL A 83 -1.62 10.76 -16.95
CA VAL A 83 -1.55 10.24 -18.32
C VAL A 83 -2.72 10.76 -19.17
N GLU A 84 -3.94 10.74 -18.64
CA GLU A 84 -5.12 11.26 -19.33
C GLU A 84 -5.01 12.76 -19.60
N LEU A 85 -4.54 13.54 -18.62
CA LEU A 85 -4.34 14.98 -18.77
C LEU A 85 -3.30 15.28 -19.87
N ASP A 86 -2.18 14.55 -19.90
CA ASP A 86 -1.14 14.75 -20.90
C ASP A 86 -1.65 14.41 -22.32
N GLN A 87 -2.41 13.31 -22.46
CA GLN A 87 -3.05 12.96 -23.72
C GLN A 87 -4.06 14.02 -24.18
N SER A 88 -4.88 14.54 -23.27
CA SER A 88 -5.85 15.61 -23.57
C SER A 88 -5.14 16.88 -24.05
N VAL A 89 -4.10 17.32 -23.35
CA VAL A 89 -3.31 18.51 -23.73
C VAL A 89 -2.64 18.32 -25.09
N SER A 90 -2.06 17.14 -25.34
CA SER A 90 -1.40 16.83 -26.62
C SER A 90 -2.39 16.82 -27.78
N SER A 91 -3.61 16.30 -27.57
CA SER A 91 -4.69 16.31 -28.57
C SER A 91 -5.17 17.74 -28.87
N ASP A 92 -5.38 18.56 -27.83
CA ASP A 92 -5.83 19.94 -27.97
C ASP A 92 -4.84 20.80 -28.77
N ILE A 93 -3.53 20.65 -28.50
CA ILE A 93 -2.47 21.35 -29.24
C ILE A 93 -2.50 20.94 -30.72
N LYS A 94 -2.54 19.63 -31.02
CA LYS A 94 -2.62 19.13 -32.41
C LYS A 94 -3.88 19.60 -33.14
N SER A 95 -4.98 19.83 -32.43
CA SER A 95 -6.22 20.35 -33.03
C SER A 95 -6.14 21.84 -33.38
N LYS A 96 -5.38 22.63 -32.60
CA LYS A 96 -5.21 24.08 -32.79
C LYS A 96 -4.16 24.44 -33.84
N GLU A 97 -3.26 23.52 -34.17
CA GLU A 97 -2.25 23.68 -35.23
C GLU A 97 -2.76 23.32 -36.64
N LYS A 98 -4.03 22.89 -36.77
CA LYS A 98 -4.73 22.69 -38.04
C LYS A 98 -5.64 23.86 -38.38
#